data_AF-A0A6N9P4S4-F1
#
_entry.id   AF-A0A6N9P4S4-F1
#
_cell.length_a   1.000
_cell.length_b   1.000
_cell.length_c   1.000
_cell.angle_alpha   90.00
_cell.angle_beta   90.00
_cell.angle_gamma   90.00
#
_symmetry.space_group_name_H-M   'P 1'
#
loop_
_entity.id
_entity.type
_entity.pdbx_description
1 polymer ?
#
loop_
_entity_poly.entity_id
_entity_poly.type
_entity_poly.pdbx_seq_one_letter_code
_entity_poly.pdbx_strand_id
1 'polypeptide(L)' 'MKKQNATDAYVAVIAEISAKLDAIKAQAVDNHLGVSPDAVNWGNVGTAQHLLVVLAEAAEIAGV' A
#
# COMPACT_ATOMS: atom_id res chain seq x y z
N MET A 1 28.10 8.38 10.12
CA MET A 1 26.80 8.00 9.54
C MET A 1 26.85 8.34 8.05
N LYS A 2 26.89 7.35 7.13
CA LYS A 2 26.78 7.65 5.70
C LYS A 2 25.40 8.28 5.49
N LYS A 3 25.33 9.48 4.90
CA LYS A 3 24.06 10.06 4.45
C LYS A 3 23.46 9.03 3.48
N GLN A 4 22.31 8.44 3.83
CA GLN A 4 21.53 7.73 2.82
C GLN A 4 21.29 8.72 1.69
N ASN A 5 21.66 8.33 0.47
CA ASN A 5 21.34 9.18 -0.66
C ASN A 5 19.80 9.23 -0.79
N ALA A 6 19.24 10.31 -1.34
CA ALA A 6 17.78 10.48 -1.41
C ALA A 6 17.08 9.32 -2.13
N THR A 7 17.77 8.66 -3.07
CA THR A 7 17.29 7.47 -3.77
C THR A 7 17.15 6.28 -2.84
N ASP A 8 18.13 5.99 -1.99
CA ASP A 8 18.07 4.89 -1.01
C ASP A 8 16.90 5.09 -0.05
N ALA A 9 16.66 6.33 0.40
CA ALA A 9 15.55 6.66 1.27
C ALA A 9 14.20 6.46 0.55
N TYR A 10 14.09 6.88 -0.70
CA TYR A 10 12.90 6.66 -1.52
C TYR A 10 12.62 5.16 -1.72
N VAL A 11 13.63 4.38 -2.10
CA VAL A 11 13.48 2.92 -2.29
C VAL A 11 13.07 2.22 -1.00
N ALA A 12 13.62 2.64 0.15
CA ALA A 12 13.22 2.09 1.44
C ALA A 12 11.73 2.37 1.74
N VAL A 13 11.25 3.58 1.47
CA VAL A 13 9.83 3.93 1.64
C VAL A 13 8.93 3.12 0.70
N ILE A 14 9.32 2.92 -0.56
CA ILE A 14 8.56 2.08 -1.50
C ILE A 14 8.51 0.62 -1.01
N ALA A 15 9.62 0.10 -0.49
CA ALA A 15 9.65 -1.25 0.10
C ALA A 15 8.71 -1.37 1.31
N GLU A 16 8.68 -0.37 2.18
CA GLU A 16 7.73 -0.32 3.31
C GLU A 16 6.27 -0.24 2.85
N ILE A 17 5.97 0.53 1.81
CA ILE A 17 4.63 0.59 1.20
C ILE A 17 4.23 -0.80 0.67
N SER A 18 5.12 -1.45 -0.09
CA SER A 18 4.88 -2.81 -0.61
C SER A 18 4.57 -3.79 0.52
N ALA A 19 5.38 -3.80 1.58
CA ALA A 19 5.17 -4.71 2.72
C ALA A 19 3.83 -4.47 3.43
N LYS A 20 3.40 -3.20 3.55
CA LYS A 20 2.09 -2.86 4.11
C LYS A 20 0.94 -3.32 3.21
N LEU A 21 1.07 -3.14 1.89
CA LEU A 21 0.06 -3.59 0.93
C LEU A 21 -0.08 -5.12 0.96
N ASP A 22 1.04 -5.85 1.03
CA ASP A 22 1.03 -7.31 1.15
C ASP A 22 0.35 -7.77 2.45
N ALA A 23 0.63 -7.09 3.57
CA ALA A 23 -0.04 -7.37 4.84
C ALA A 23 -1.55 -7.09 4.78
N ILE A 24 -1.95 -5.97 4.15
CA ILE A 24 -3.37 -5.65 3.93
C ILE A 24 -4.02 -6.72 3.07
N LYS A 25 -3.41 -7.11 1.95
CA LYS A 25 -3.95 -8.18 1.09
C LYS A 25 -4.18 -9.47 1.87
N ALA A 26 -3.15 -9.94 2.57
CA ALA A 26 -3.22 -11.18 3.33
C ALA A 26 -4.34 -11.17 4.39
N GLN A 27 -4.52 -10.04 5.08
CA GLN A 27 -5.50 -9.94 6.16
C GLN A 27 -6.90 -9.56 5.68
N ALA A 28 -7.03 -8.52 4.86
CA ALA A 28 -8.30 -7.96 4.43
C ALA A 28 -8.91 -8.67 3.22
N VAL A 29 -8.09 -8.97 2.21
CA VAL A 29 -8.58 -9.54 0.94
C VAL A 29 -8.71 -11.05 1.05
N ASP A 30 -7.67 -11.72 1.56
CA ASP A 30 -7.64 -13.19 1.57
C ASP A 30 -8.29 -13.77 2.83
N ASN A 31 -8.05 -13.17 4.00
CA ASN A 31 -8.56 -13.66 5.29
C ASN A 31 -9.80 -12.91 5.80
N HIS A 32 -10.24 -11.83 5.12
CA HIS A 32 -11.38 -10.99 5.54
C HIS A 32 -11.37 -10.59 7.03
N LEU A 33 -10.17 -10.37 7.58
CA LEU A 33 -9.91 -10.09 8.99
C LEU A 33 -10.44 -11.16 9.96
N GLY A 34 -10.61 -12.40 9.49
CA GLY A 34 -11.20 -13.50 10.25
C GLY A 34 -12.70 -13.40 10.44
N VAL A 35 -13.40 -12.53 9.68
CA VAL A 35 -14.85 -12.33 9.75
C VAL A 35 -15.49 -12.35 8.36
N SER A 36 -16.82 -12.34 8.27
CA SER A 36 -17.52 -12.20 6.99
C SER A 36 -17.17 -10.86 6.33
N PRO A 37 -16.93 -10.79 5.00
CA PRO A 37 -16.69 -9.52 4.30
C PRO A 37 -17.77 -8.45 4.55
N ASP A 38 -19.03 -8.87 4.66
CA ASP A 38 -20.17 -7.98 4.91
C ASP A 38 -20.17 -7.40 6.34
N ALA A 39 -19.43 -8.02 7.25
CA ALA A 39 -19.27 -7.56 8.64
C ALA A 39 -18.09 -6.61 8.83
N VAL A 40 -17.24 -6.42 7.81
CA VAL A 40 -16.08 -5.53 7.88
C VAL A 40 -16.50 -4.09 7.60
N ASN A 41 -16.15 -3.16 8.49
CA ASN A 41 -16.20 -1.73 8.19
C ASN A 41 -14.96 -1.33 7.39
N TRP A 42 -15.09 -1.35 6.06
CA TRP A 42 -14.03 -0.99 5.12
C TRP A 42 -13.63 0.51 5.14
N GLY A 43 -14.41 1.35 5.85
CA GLY A 43 -14.24 2.79 5.85
C GLY A 43 -14.83 3.46 4.60
N ASN A 44 -14.21 4.56 4.15
CA ASN A 44 -14.69 5.33 3.00
C ASN A 44 -14.05 4.84 1.68
N VAL A 45 -14.88 4.49 0.70
CA VAL A 45 -14.43 4.08 -0.64
C VAL A 45 -13.54 5.11 -1.34
N GLY A 46 -13.78 6.41 -1.10
CA GLY A 46 -12.98 7.50 -1.63
C GLY A 46 -11.53 7.48 -1.14
N THR A 47 -11.28 7.01 0.08
CA THR A 47 -9.90 6.85 0.59
C THR A 47 -9.16 5.74 -0.16
N ALA A 48 -9.83 4.60 -0.42
CA ALA A 48 -9.25 3.50 -1.19
C ALA A 48 -8.97 3.90 -2.65
N GLN A 49 -9.88 4.66 -3.26
CA GLN A 49 -9.69 5.22 -4.60
C GLN A 49 -8.51 6.20 -4.66
N HIS A 50 -8.38 7.08 -3.65
CA HIS A 50 -7.25 7.99 -3.60
C HIS A 50 -5.91 7.25 -3.49
N LEU A 51 -5.84 6.19 -2.66
CA LEU A 51 -4.65 5.35 -2.56
C LEU A 51 -4.31 4.70 -3.91
N LEU A 52 -5.31 4.19 -4.63
CA LEU A 52 -5.12 3.62 -5.97
C LEU A 52 -4.51 4.64 -6.95
N VAL A 53 -5.01 5.88 -6.95
CA VAL A 53 -4.48 6.95 -7.82
C VAL A 53 -3.02 7.24 -7.51
N VAL A 54 -2.66 7.44 -6.24
CA VAL A 54 -1.28 7.75 -5.85
C VAL A 54 -0.32 6.59 -6.19
N LEU A 55 -0.76 5.34 -6.02
CA LEU A 55 0.03 4.17 -6.42
C LEU A 55 0.21 4.06 -7.94
N ALA A 56 -0.83 4.42 -8.72
CA ALA A 56 -0.73 4.46 -10.18
C ALA A 56 0.26 5.53 -10.65
N GLU A 57 0.22 6.73 -10.08
CA GLU A 57 1.21 7.78 -10.37
C GLU A 57 2.65 7.32 -10.04
N ALA A 58 2.83 6.63 -8.92
CA ALA A 58 4.13 6.07 -8.54
C ALA A 58 4.60 4.97 -9.52
N ALA A 59 3.68 4.13 -10.01
CA ALA A 59 3.95 3.11 -11.01
C ALA A 59 4.39 3.73 -12.36
N GLU A 60 3.69 4.77 -12.81
CA GLU A 60 4.06 5.53 -14.01
C GLU A 60 5.47 6.12 -13.91
N ILE A 61 5.84 6.71 -12.76
CA ILE A 61 7.18 7.22 -12.50
C ILE A 61 8.23 6.10 -12.54
N ALA A 62 7.89 4.92 -12.02
CA ALA A 62 8.77 3.74 -12.02
C ALA A 62 8.82 3.02 -13.39
N GLY A 63 7.90 3.34 -14.31
CA GLY A 63 7.80 2.73 -15.64
C GLY A 63 7.19 1.33 -15.65
N VAL A 64 6.25 1.04 -14.72
CA VAL A 64 5.53 -0.24 -14.61
C VAL A 64 4.03 -0.08 -14.75
#